data_AF-A0A2G1ZSN1-F1
#
_entry.id   AF-A0A2G1ZSN1-F1
#
_cell.length_a   1.000
_cell.length_b   1.000
_cell.length_c   1.000
_cell.angle_alpha   90.00
_cell.angle_beta   90.00
_cell.angle_gamma   90.00
#
_symmetry.space_group_name_H-M   'P 1'
#
loop_
_entity.id
_entity.type
_entity.pdbx_description
1 polymer ?
#
loop_
_entity_poly.entity_id
_entity_poly.type
_entity_poly.pdbx_seq_one_letter_code
_entity_poly.pdbx_strand_id
1 'polypeptide(L)'
;PHGIAGGSHDADQPVLLTTGAGAANAPACLMAVHGAAVTADEVSEMARTCILFDGLDAAAVAHARTQWKALTDAGCAAQYWAQDGGRWAMKAQK
;
A
#
# COMPACT_ATOMS: atom_id res chain seq x y z
N PRO A 1 5.74 -15.80 9.68
CA PRO A 1 5.41 -16.80 8.63
C PRO A 1 4.71 -16.07 7.47
N HIS A 2 5.06 -16.38 6.23
CA HIS A 2 4.46 -15.78 5.02
C HIS A 2 4.35 -16.85 3.93
N GLY A 3 3.45 -16.64 2.97
CA GLY A 3 3.31 -17.48 1.78
C GLY A 3 3.27 -16.66 0.50
N ILE A 4 3.56 -17.31 -0.62
CA ILE A 4 3.38 -16.75 -1.96
C ILE A 4 2.01 -17.22 -2.48
N ALA A 5 1.21 -16.31 -3.02
CA ALA A 5 -0.10 -16.61 -3.56
C ALA A 5 -0.06 -17.65 -4.69
N GLY A 6 -1.16 -18.41 -4.82
CA GLY A 6 -1.34 -19.51 -5.75
C GLY A 6 -1.37 -20.90 -5.10
N GLY A 7 -1.31 -20.99 -3.77
CA GLY A 7 -1.30 -22.25 -3.02
C GLY A 7 -2.65 -22.60 -2.39
N SER A 8 -2.79 -23.86 -1.96
CA SER A 8 -3.98 -24.36 -1.24
C SER A 8 -4.17 -23.75 0.15
N HIS A 9 -3.14 -23.08 0.68
CA HIS A 9 -3.12 -22.51 2.02
C HIS A 9 -3.05 -20.99 2.01
N ASP A 10 -3.35 -20.34 0.88
CA ASP A 10 -3.31 -18.88 0.75
C ASP A 10 -4.15 -18.19 1.83
N ALA A 11 -5.37 -18.69 2.04
CA ALA A 11 -6.31 -18.15 3.02
C ALA A 11 -5.79 -18.21 4.47
N ASP A 12 -4.89 -19.16 4.76
CA ASP A 12 -4.31 -19.36 6.08
C ASP A 12 -3.05 -18.49 6.31
N GLN A 13 -2.54 -17.82 5.28
CA GLN A 13 -1.31 -17.04 5.38
C GLN A 13 -1.56 -15.72 6.14
N PRO A 14 -0.88 -15.49 7.28
CA PRO A 14 -0.96 -14.21 7.98
C PRO A 14 -0.38 -13.06 7.14
N VAL A 15 0.58 -13.38 6.28
CA VAL A 15 1.16 -12.49 5.27
C VAL A 15 1.21 -13.25 3.96
N LEU A 16 0.41 -12.80 2.99
CA LEU A 16 0.37 -13.36 1.65
C LEU A 16 1.05 -12.40 0.67
N LEU A 17 2.05 -12.89 -0.06
CA LEU A 17 2.78 -12.15 -1.08
C LEU A 17 2.15 -12.42 -2.44
N THR A 18 1.75 -11.38 -3.16
CA THR A 18 1.13 -11.50 -4.48
C THR A 18 1.56 -10.35 -5.38
N THR A 19 1.53 -10.58 -6.69
CA THR A 19 1.62 -9.55 -7.73
C THR A 19 0.28 -9.33 -8.45
N GLY A 20 -0.73 -10.13 -8.12
CA GLY A 20 -2.10 -10.00 -8.63
C GLY A 20 -2.93 -9.01 -7.83
N ALA A 21 -4.10 -8.66 -8.37
CA ALA A 21 -5.09 -7.85 -7.68
C ALA A 21 -5.91 -8.71 -6.71
N GLY A 22 -6.30 -8.12 -5.58
CA GLY A 22 -7.06 -8.81 -4.55
C GLY A 22 -6.22 -9.77 -3.72
N ALA A 23 -6.59 -9.89 -2.44
CA ALA A 23 -5.96 -10.80 -1.51
C ALA A 23 -6.77 -12.10 -1.44
N ALA A 24 -6.11 -13.26 -1.65
CA ALA A 24 -6.75 -14.57 -1.49
C ALA A 24 -6.91 -14.99 -0.01
N ASN A 25 -6.31 -14.23 0.90
CA ASN A 25 -6.57 -14.26 2.34
C ASN A 25 -7.53 -13.13 2.75
N ALA A 26 -7.63 -12.85 4.05
CA ALA A 26 -8.43 -11.75 4.60
C ALA A 26 -7.54 -10.76 5.39
N PRO A 27 -6.68 -9.99 4.71
CA PRO A 27 -5.74 -9.11 5.39
C PRO A 27 -6.46 -7.87 5.94
N ALA A 28 -6.16 -7.50 7.19
CA ALA A 28 -6.57 -6.20 7.72
C ALA A 28 -5.70 -5.04 7.17
N CYS A 29 -4.53 -5.35 6.60
CA CYS A 29 -3.57 -4.37 6.12
C CYS A 29 -2.96 -4.78 4.78
N LEU A 30 -3.02 -3.90 3.78
CA LEU A 30 -2.28 -4.03 2.52
C LEU A 30 -1.01 -3.20 2.53
N MET A 31 0.07 -3.80 2.04
CA MET A 31 1.39 -3.17 1.89
C MET A 31 1.77 -3.22 0.41
N ALA A 32 1.53 -2.13 -0.31
CA ALA A 32 1.94 -1.97 -1.69
C ALA A 32 3.40 -1.49 -1.75
N VAL A 33 4.24 -2.22 -2.48
CA VAL A 33 5.67 -1.94 -2.62
C VAL A 33 6.06 -1.87 -4.09
N HIS A 34 7.18 -1.21 -4.39
CA HIS A 34 7.75 -1.16 -5.74
C HIS A 34 6.77 -0.69 -6.84
N GLY A 35 5.91 0.28 -6.50
CA GLY A 35 4.93 0.82 -7.45
C GLY A 35 3.75 -0.10 -7.76
N ALA A 36 3.47 -1.09 -6.91
CA ALA A 36 2.24 -1.86 -6.99
C ALA A 36 1.02 -0.93 -6.95
N ALA A 37 0.06 -1.18 -7.84
CA ALA A 37 -1.17 -0.40 -7.90
C ALA A 37 -2.02 -0.65 -6.65
N VAL A 38 -2.75 0.39 -6.22
CA VAL A 38 -3.73 0.33 -5.15
C VAL A 38 -5.01 0.97 -5.66
N THR A 39 -6.12 0.26 -5.48
CA THR A 39 -7.46 0.70 -5.85
C THR A 39 -8.19 1.32 -4.66
N ALA A 40 -9.19 2.17 -4.92
CA ALA A 40 -10.03 2.72 -3.87
C ALA A 40 -10.84 1.64 -3.14
N ASP A 41 -11.26 0.59 -3.86
CA ASP A 41 -11.97 -0.55 -3.27
C ASP A 41 -11.10 -1.28 -2.25
N GLU A 42 -9.84 -1.59 -2.58
CA GLU A 42 -8.87 -2.18 -1.63
C GLU A 42 -8.66 -1.29 -0.40
N VAL A 43 -8.63 0.04 -0.56
CA VAL A 43 -8.55 0.98 0.58
C VAL A 43 -9.81 0.91 1.45
N SER A 44 -10.99 0.71 0.85
CA SER A 44 -12.26 0.66 1.58
C SER A 44 -12.49 -0.66 2.32
N GLU A 45 -11.97 -1.77 1.79
CA GLU A 45 -12.13 -3.11 2.35
C GLU A 45 -11.19 -3.40 3.52
N MET A 46 -10.10 -2.63 3.63
CA MET A 46 -9.02 -2.90 4.57
C MET A 46 -8.93 -1.83 5.66
N ALA A 47 -8.56 -2.24 6.87
CA ALA A 47 -8.39 -1.31 7.98
C ALA A 47 -7.19 -0.36 7.77
N ARG A 48 -6.24 -0.75 6.93
CA ARG A 48 -5.08 0.06 6.56
C ARG A 48 -4.52 -0.32 5.19
N THR A 49 -4.15 0.69 4.41
CA THR A 49 -3.38 0.49 3.18
C THR A 49 -2.16 1.38 3.20
N CYS A 50 -0.99 0.79 2.97
CA CYS A 50 0.29 1.47 2.97
C CYS A 50 0.91 1.39 1.58
N ILE A 51 1.24 2.54 0.98
CA ILE A 51 2.04 2.63 -0.24
C ILE A 51 3.46 2.99 0.16
N LEU A 52 4.41 2.08 -0.04
CA LEU A 52 5.82 2.26 0.27
C LEU A 52 6.61 2.51 -1.00
N PHE A 53 7.39 3.58 -1.00
CA PHE A 53 8.22 3.99 -2.12
C PHE A 53 9.54 4.58 -1.62
N ASP A 54 10.56 4.54 -2.48
CA ASP A 54 11.84 5.17 -2.20
C ASP A 54 11.73 6.69 -2.42
N GLY A 55 11.97 7.47 -1.37
CA GLY A 55 11.94 8.94 -1.42
C GLY A 55 13.13 9.56 -2.15
N LEU A 56 14.19 8.79 -2.42
CA LEU A 56 15.38 9.22 -3.17
C LEU A 56 15.26 8.92 -4.67
N ASP A 57 14.29 8.08 -5.08
CA ASP A 57 14.00 7.80 -6.47
C ASP A 57 12.89 8.72 -6.98
N ALA A 58 13.25 9.64 -7.87
CA ALA A 58 12.31 10.60 -8.47
C ALA A 58 11.15 9.93 -9.22
N ALA A 59 11.39 8.78 -9.87
CA ALA A 59 10.34 8.05 -10.58
C ALA A 59 9.35 7.40 -9.60
N ALA A 60 9.86 6.79 -8.51
CA ALA A 60 9.03 6.23 -7.46
C ALA A 60 8.18 7.33 -6.76
N VAL A 61 8.77 8.49 -6.46
CA VAL A 61 8.05 9.64 -5.90
C VAL A 61 6.96 10.15 -6.84
N ALA A 62 7.25 10.28 -8.14
CA ALA A 62 6.27 10.71 -9.13
C ALA A 62 5.11 9.72 -9.27
N HIS A 63 5.41 8.42 -9.25
CA HIS A 63 4.40 7.36 -9.26
C HIS A 63 3.51 7.43 -8.01
N ALA A 64 4.10 7.52 -6.82
CA ALA A 64 3.37 7.63 -5.56
C ALA A 64 2.48 8.89 -5.51
N ARG A 65 2.93 10.01 -6.08
CA ARG A 65 2.10 11.23 -6.19
C ARG A 65 0.88 11.02 -7.09
N THR A 66 1.04 10.28 -8.19
CA THR A 66 -0.07 9.93 -9.07
C THR A 66 -1.09 9.05 -8.35
N GLN A 67 -0.64 8.02 -7.64
CA GLN A 67 -1.51 7.17 -6.82
C GLN A 67 -2.22 7.96 -5.71
N TRP A 68 -1.49 8.81 -4.99
CA TRP A 68 -2.05 9.69 -3.96
C TRP A 68 -3.18 10.54 -4.51
N LYS A 69 -2.97 11.17 -5.68
CA LYS A 69 -4.00 11.99 -6.32
C LYS A 69 -5.22 11.16 -6.68
N ALA A 70 -5.03 10.00 -7.32
CA ALA A 70 -6.14 9.13 -7.73
C ALA A 70 -6.98 8.67 -6.52
N LEU A 71 -6.34 8.23 -5.43
CA LEU A 71 -7.02 7.76 -4.24
C LEU A 71 -7.72 8.90 -3.48
N THR A 72 -7.06 10.04 -3.32
CA THR A 72 -7.69 11.19 -2.63
C THR A 72 -8.81 11.82 -3.45
N ASP A 73 -8.70 11.85 -4.79
CA ASP A 73 -9.80 12.27 -5.69
C ASP A 73 -10.98 11.27 -5.65
N ALA A 74 -10.73 9.99 -5.35
CA ALA A 74 -11.76 8.97 -5.12
C ALA A 74 -12.36 9.02 -3.69
N GLY A 75 -11.95 9.97 -2.84
CA GLY A 75 -12.48 10.16 -1.49
C GLY A 75 -11.77 9.36 -0.40
N CYS A 76 -10.68 8.66 -0.69
CA CYS A 76 -9.89 7.98 0.33
C CYS A 76 -9.14 9.00 1.20
N ALA A 77 -9.28 8.86 2.52
CA ALA A 77 -8.41 9.59 3.47
C ALA A 77 -6.97 9.08 3.37
N ALA A 78 -6.00 9.99 3.34
CA ALA A 78 -4.60 9.64 3.13
C ALA A 78 -3.66 10.48 4.00
N GLN A 79 -2.59 9.86 4.49
CA GLN A 79 -1.52 10.53 5.23
C GLN A 79 -0.18 10.20 4.62
N TYR A 80 0.66 11.22 4.42
CA TYR A 80 2.02 11.06 3.92
C TYR A 80 3.00 11.25 5.08
N TRP A 81 3.81 10.22 5.29
CA TRP A 81 4.89 10.20 6.27
C TRP A 81 6.24 10.05 5.58
N ALA A 82 7.25 10.76 6.06
CA ALA A 82 8.63 10.65 5.59
C ALA A 82 9.60 10.62 6.77
N GLN A 83 10.76 9.98 6.58
CA GLN A 83 11.83 10.04 7.56
C GLN A 83 12.59 11.36 7.43
N ASP A 84 12.70 12.10 8.52
CA ASP A 84 13.41 13.38 8.64
C ASP A 84 14.34 13.28 9.85
N GLY A 85 15.67 13.33 9.61
CA GLY A 85 16.67 13.17 10.67
C GLY A 85 16.55 11.87 11.47
N GLY A 86 16.14 10.76 10.82
CA GLY A 86 15.97 9.45 11.45
C GLY A 86 14.61 9.22 12.12
N ARG A 87 13.74 10.25 12.21
CA ARG A 87 12.40 10.14 12.79
C ARG A 87 11.34 10.22 11.71
N TRP A 88 10.24 9.49 11.90
CA TRP A 88 9.07 9.62 11.02
C TRP A 88 8.30 10.90 11.35
N ALA A 89 8.06 11.73 10.34
CA ALA A 89 7.26 12.95 10.45
C ALA A 89 6.13 12.94 9.41
N MET A 90 4.92 13.31 9.83
CA MET A 90 3.82 13.51 8.90
C MET A 90 4.09 14.79 8.10
N LYS A 91 4.05 14.69 6.78
CA LYS A 91 4.33 15.80 5.86
C LYS A 91 3.07 16.36 5.20
N ALA A 92 2.04 15.53 5.02
CA ALA A 92 0.75 15.93 4.47
C ALA A 92 -0.37 14.99 4.94
N GLN A 93 -1.60 15.50 4.91
CA GLN A 93 -2.82 14.74 5.15
C GLN A 93 -3.92 15.28 4.22
N LYS A 94 -4.75 14.37 3.70
CA LYS A 94 -5.99 14.67 2.98
C LYS A 94 -7.11 13.75 3.43
#